data_AF-A0A0J2GA30-F1
#
_entry.id   AF-A0A0J2GA30-F1
#
_cell.length_a   1.000
_cell.length_b   1.000
_cell.length_c   1.000
_cell.angle_alpha   90.00
_cell.angle_beta   90.00
_cell.angle_gamma   90.00
#
_symmetry.space_group_name_H-M   'P 1'
#
loop_
_entity.id
_entity.type
_entity.pdbx_description
1 polymer ?
#
loop_
_entity_poly.entity_id
_entity_poly.type
_entity_poly.pdbx_seq_one_letter_code
_entity_poly.pdbx_strand_id
1 'polypeptide(L)'
;MSSGAKVVAAFIRETTPGITPTAGAWNLLRRSSFGLKPTQNTNDNDEIAGDRMAQGVSRGTVDVGGDVGTRFRWNQHDDFLASCFGSEWLNNVLTMGNGRITFSVATFASDVGIAQIARGCQVGTFQMEIPADGDITATITFAGLDWETKGDDTSYFTAPVDLAGALRYSFKEVTNIRLNGVDGGTGFCVDTFNIQFNNNMQTQRCIGTGSAFAGANIPTTFTPSGQITLSWSKAAWEVYKKTFTGETVPFSFTLENAEGAYTFDFPEVQISGDWPDAGSTDIVQVQLDITAANTPPTITRVPKVPATAISVAPATSTGAVGSTVTLTATLTPADSTDTVQWTSSDPTIASVVSTGQKTAKVTRNAAGTATITGKARTFTATSEITVTAP
;
A
#
# COMPACT_ATOMS: atom_id res chain seq x y z
N MET A 1 5.70 10.66 -33.83
CA MET A 1 6.35 9.70 -32.90
C MET A 1 6.29 10.31 -31.51
N SER A 2 5.98 9.53 -30.47
CA SER A 2 5.78 10.05 -29.11
C SER A 2 6.85 9.53 -28.14
N SER A 3 7.21 10.33 -27.13
CA SER A 3 8.05 9.94 -26.01
C SER A 3 7.21 9.55 -24.80
N GLY A 4 7.53 8.42 -24.15
CA GLY A 4 6.84 7.97 -22.94
C GLY A 4 6.84 9.00 -21.80
N ALA A 5 7.86 9.86 -21.72
CA ALA A 5 7.94 10.94 -20.73
C ALA A 5 6.90 12.05 -20.95
N LYS A 6 6.30 12.13 -22.13
CA LYS A 6 5.25 13.10 -22.50
C LYS A 6 3.84 12.52 -22.46
N VAL A 7 3.70 11.28 -22.00
CA VAL A 7 2.42 10.58 -21.84
C VAL A 7 1.99 10.63 -20.38
N VAL A 8 0.97 11.45 -20.10
CA VAL A 8 0.38 11.57 -18.76
C VAL A 8 -0.78 10.58 -18.64
N ALA A 9 -0.91 9.94 -17.49
CA ALA A 9 -2.08 9.14 -17.12
C ALA A 9 -2.79 9.78 -15.93
N ALA A 10 -4.11 9.81 -15.96
CA ALA A 10 -4.94 10.34 -14.88
C ALA A 10 -6.20 9.50 -14.71
N PHE A 11 -6.79 9.56 -13.53
CA PHE A 11 -8.06 8.90 -13.25
C PHE A 11 -9.01 9.84 -12.51
N ILE A 12 -10.30 9.60 -12.66
CA ILE A 12 -11.34 10.24 -11.86
C ILE A 12 -12.35 9.17 -11.45
N ARG A 13 -12.82 9.28 -10.21
CA ARG A 13 -13.80 8.35 -9.67
C ARG A 13 -15.18 8.64 -10.27
N GLU A 14 -15.86 7.60 -10.73
CA GLU A 14 -17.19 7.72 -11.33
C GLU A 14 -18.27 7.68 -10.25
N THR A 15 -19.33 8.48 -10.44
CA THR A 15 -20.56 8.40 -9.65
C THR A 15 -21.53 7.35 -10.20
N THR A 16 -21.38 7.03 -11.48
CA THR A 16 -22.18 6.03 -12.19
C THR A 16 -21.25 5.21 -13.06
N PRO A 17 -21.20 3.87 -12.93
CA PRO A 17 -20.29 3.03 -13.70
C PRO A 17 -20.38 3.27 -15.20
N GLY A 18 -19.23 3.55 -15.83
CA GLY A 18 -19.12 3.80 -17.27
C GLY A 18 -19.34 5.26 -17.67
N ILE A 19 -19.65 6.16 -16.74
CA ILE A 19 -19.89 7.58 -17.03
C ILE A 19 -18.81 8.44 -16.37
N THR A 20 -18.01 9.11 -17.20
CA THR A 20 -17.04 10.10 -16.73
C THR A 20 -17.76 11.31 -16.11
N PRO A 21 -17.46 11.68 -14.86
CA PRO A 21 -18.05 12.87 -14.25
C PRO A 21 -17.72 14.15 -15.02
N THR A 22 -18.67 15.08 -15.09
CA THR A 22 -18.48 16.41 -15.69
C THR A 22 -17.82 17.41 -14.73
N ALA A 23 -17.81 17.10 -13.43
CA ALA A 23 -17.17 17.89 -12.38
C ALA A 23 -16.31 16.98 -11.49
N GLY A 24 -15.23 17.55 -10.94
CA GLY A 24 -14.28 16.84 -10.08
C GLY A 24 -12.84 17.01 -10.56
N ALA A 25 -11.89 16.86 -9.62
CA ALA A 25 -10.48 16.88 -9.94
C ALA A 25 -10.04 15.51 -10.45
N TRP A 26 -9.29 15.51 -11.56
CA TRP A 26 -8.59 14.32 -12.01
C TRP A 26 -7.34 14.11 -11.15
N ASN A 27 -7.09 12.87 -10.77
CA ASN A 27 -5.92 12.47 -10.00
C ASN A 27 -4.83 11.95 -10.94
N LEU A 28 -3.59 12.39 -10.73
CA LEU A 28 -2.44 11.92 -11.50
C LEU A 28 -2.14 10.45 -11.15
N LEU A 29 -2.08 9.59 -12.16
CA LEU A 29 -1.69 8.19 -12.00
C LEU A 29 -0.19 8.03 -12.29
N ARG A 30 0.64 8.14 -11.25
CA ARG A 30 2.08 7.86 -11.35
C ARG A 30 2.30 6.36 -11.61
N ARG A 31 2.86 6.03 -12.76
CA ARG A 31 2.98 4.67 -13.26
C ARG A 31 4.37 4.35 -13.79
N SER A 32 4.75 3.08 -13.74
CA SER A 32 5.94 2.52 -14.41
C SER A 32 5.59 1.84 -15.74
N SER A 33 4.36 1.32 -15.88
CA SER A 33 3.83 0.72 -17.11
C SER A 33 2.37 1.09 -17.32
N PHE A 34 1.82 0.88 -18.52
CA PHE A 34 0.39 1.08 -18.80
C PHE A 34 -0.08 0.06 -19.84
N GLY A 35 -0.79 -0.95 -19.36
CA GLY A 35 -1.34 -2.04 -20.16
C GLY A 35 -2.85 -1.95 -20.37
N LEU A 36 -3.53 -0.96 -19.77
CA LEU A 36 -4.97 -0.78 -19.93
C LEU A 36 -5.32 -0.39 -21.38
N LYS A 37 -5.99 -1.29 -22.09
CA LYS A 37 -6.32 -1.15 -23.51
C LYS A 37 -7.55 -1.98 -23.90
N PRO A 38 -8.17 -1.68 -25.06
CA PRO A 38 -9.16 -2.57 -25.66
C PRO A 38 -8.44 -3.76 -26.32
N THR A 39 -9.01 -4.95 -26.19
CA THR A 39 -8.60 -6.16 -26.88
C THR A 39 -9.79 -6.66 -27.70
N GLN A 40 -9.63 -6.65 -29.02
CA GLN A 40 -10.64 -7.12 -29.96
C GLN A 40 -10.54 -8.64 -30.08
N ASN A 41 -11.60 -9.35 -29.69
CA ASN A 41 -11.69 -10.78 -29.94
C ASN A 41 -12.04 -11.01 -31.42
N THR A 42 -11.45 -12.05 -32.02
CA THR A 42 -11.66 -12.43 -33.41
C THR A 42 -12.09 -13.89 -33.48
N ASN A 43 -12.94 -14.22 -34.45
CA ASN A 43 -13.26 -15.61 -34.77
C ASN A 43 -12.73 -15.92 -36.16
N ASP A 44 -12.10 -17.08 -36.30
CA ASP A 44 -11.60 -17.55 -37.58
C ASP A 44 -12.76 -17.74 -38.56
N ASN A 45 -12.49 -17.42 -39.82
CA ASN A 45 -13.42 -17.69 -40.91
C ASN A 45 -13.01 -19.01 -41.59
N ASP A 46 -13.75 -20.08 -41.29
CA ASP A 46 -13.53 -21.42 -41.84
C ASP A 46 -14.22 -21.64 -43.20
N GLU A 47 -14.64 -20.57 -43.88
CA GLU A 47 -15.18 -20.65 -45.24
C GLU A 47 -14.11 -21.12 -46.25
N ILE A 48 -14.49 -22.00 -47.18
CA ILE A 48 -13.58 -22.55 -48.21
C ILE A 48 -13.75 -21.74 -49.51
N ALA A 49 -12.73 -20.97 -49.87
CA ALA A 49 -12.75 -20.01 -50.98
C ALA A 49 -12.52 -20.61 -52.39
N GLY A 50 -12.35 -21.93 -52.52
CA GLY A 50 -11.93 -22.56 -53.77
C GLY A 50 -10.43 -22.42 -54.08
N ASP A 51 -9.65 -21.74 -53.24
CA ASP A 51 -8.19 -21.79 -53.21
C ASP A 51 -7.69 -22.22 -51.81
N ARG A 52 -6.36 -22.24 -51.61
CA ARG A 52 -5.75 -22.63 -50.33
C ARG A 52 -5.57 -21.46 -49.35
N MET A 53 -6.14 -20.29 -49.63
CA MET A 53 -6.00 -19.10 -48.79
C MET A 53 -7.09 -19.04 -47.71
N ALA A 54 -6.69 -18.71 -46.48
CA ALA A 54 -7.64 -18.50 -45.38
C ALA A 54 -8.48 -17.24 -45.62
N GLN A 55 -9.78 -17.31 -45.31
CA GLN A 55 -10.76 -16.24 -45.57
C GLN A 55 -10.83 -15.20 -44.44
N GLY A 56 -9.69 -14.72 -43.94
CA GLY A 56 -9.64 -13.67 -42.91
C GLY A 56 -10.35 -14.05 -41.60
N VAL A 57 -10.69 -13.05 -40.79
CA VAL A 57 -11.35 -13.23 -39.47
C VAL A 57 -12.51 -12.27 -39.29
N SER A 58 -13.54 -12.69 -38.57
CA SER A 58 -14.63 -11.81 -38.14
C SER A 58 -14.30 -11.16 -36.80
N ARG A 59 -14.74 -9.91 -36.60
CA ARG A 59 -14.54 -9.17 -35.35
C ARG A 59 -15.69 -9.46 -34.39
N GLY A 60 -15.35 -9.93 -33.20
CA GLY A 60 -16.31 -10.17 -32.12
C GLY A 60 -16.39 -9.02 -31.14
N THR A 61 -16.51 -9.37 -29.87
CA THR A 61 -16.55 -8.47 -28.71
C THR A 61 -15.21 -7.80 -28.41
N VAL A 62 -15.24 -6.70 -27.67
CA VAL A 62 -14.05 -5.98 -27.18
C VAL A 62 -14.00 -6.05 -25.66
N ASP A 63 -12.87 -6.53 -25.12
CA ASP A 63 -12.57 -6.49 -23.70
C ASP A 63 -11.69 -5.29 -23.38
N VAL A 64 -12.07 -4.47 -22.41
CA VAL A 64 -11.27 -3.33 -21.96
C VAL A 64 -10.66 -3.70 -20.63
N GLY A 65 -9.33 -3.76 -20.56
CA GLY A 65 -8.65 -4.11 -19.33
C GLY A 65 -7.15 -4.14 -19.47
N GLY A 66 -6.49 -4.56 -18.40
CA GLY A 66 -5.05 -4.75 -18.35
C GLY A 66 -4.40 -4.11 -17.13
N ASP A 67 -3.09 -4.31 -17.05
CA ASP A 67 -2.32 -4.01 -15.86
C ASP A 67 -1.69 -2.62 -15.93
N VAL A 68 -1.75 -1.90 -14.81
CA VAL A 68 -0.99 -0.68 -14.59
C VAL A 68 0.00 -0.93 -13.46
N GLY A 69 1.29 -1.00 -13.80
CA GLY A 69 2.37 -1.11 -12.85
C GLY A 69 2.73 0.24 -12.23
N THR A 70 3.02 0.25 -10.94
CA THR A 70 3.33 1.43 -10.14
C THR A 70 4.38 1.11 -9.07
N ARG A 71 4.95 2.15 -8.45
CA ARG A 71 5.68 2.02 -7.18
C ARG A 71 4.73 2.35 -6.05
N PHE A 72 4.76 1.61 -4.95
CA PHE A 72 3.85 1.82 -3.83
C PHE A 72 4.21 3.10 -3.06
N ARG A 73 3.21 3.94 -2.75
CA ARG A 73 3.37 5.25 -2.11
C ARG A 73 2.19 5.55 -1.20
N TRP A 74 2.41 6.43 -0.23
CA TRP A 74 1.35 6.95 0.62
C TRP A 74 0.26 7.63 -0.23
N ASN A 75 -1.02 7.40 0.10
CA ASN A 75 -2.24 7.91 -0.54
C ASN A 75 -2.49 7.56 -2.00
N GLN A 76 -1.48 7.21 -2.80
CA GLN A 76 -1.65 7.01 -4.25
C GLN A 76 -2.63 5.87 -4.59
N HIS A 77 -2.60 4.81 -3.78
CA HIS A 77 -3.31 3.56 -4.07
C HIS A 77 -4.63 3.42 -3.31
N ASP A 78 -4.99 4.38 -2.46
CA ASP A 78 -6.13 4.29 -1.55
C ASP A 78 -7.46 4.08 -2.27
N ASP A 79 -7.70 4.83 -3.36
CA ASP A 79 -8.91 4.67 -4.18
C ASP A 79 -8.95 3.31 -4.87
N PHE A 80 -7.80 2.81 -5.34
CA PHE A 80 -7.74 1.51 -6.01
C PHE A 80 -7.90 0.35 -5.03
N LEU A 81 -7.33 0.47 -3.82
CA LEU A 81 -7.58 -0.47 -2.72
C LEU A 81 -9.05 -0.44 -2.31
N ALA A 82 -9.67 0.73 -2.19
CA ALA A 82 -11.10 0.87 -1.92
C ALA A 82 -11.94 0.15 -3.00
N SER A 83 -11.62 0.34 -4.27
CA SER A 83 -12.27 -0.38 -5.38
C SER A 83 -12.05 -1.89 -5.34
N CYS A 84 -10.84 -2.33 -4.99
CA CYS A 84 -10.52 -3.75 -4.88
C CYS A 84 -11.26 -4.40 -3.70
N PHE A 85 -11.40 -3.71 -2.56
CA PHE A 85 -12.11 -4.20 -1.38
C PHE A 85 -13.63 -3.98 -1.47
N GLY A 86 -14.11 -3.23 -2.46
CA GLY A 86 -15.52 -2.88 -2.59
C GLY A 86 -16.05 -2.06 -1.42
N SER A 87 -15.22 -1.22 -0.79
CA SER A 87 -15.59 -0.45 0.39
C SER A 87 -14.82 0.86 0.48
N GLU A 88 -15.37 1.81 1.22
CA GLU A 88 -14.70 3.07 1.53
C GLU A 88 -13.81 2.94 2.77
N TRP A 89 -12.76 3.75 2.81
CA TRP A 89 -11.99 3.95 4.03
C TRP A 89 -12.86 4.64 5.09
N LEU A 90 -13.02 4.01 6.25
CA LEU A 90 -13.74 4.57 7.39
C LEU A 90 -12.78 4.68 8.58
N ASN A 91 -12.60 5.88 9.12
CA ASN A 91 -11.66 6.13 10.23
C ASN A 91 -10.26 5.56 9.96
N ASN A 92 -9.79 5.67 8.72
CA ASN A 92 -8.51 5.12 8.24
C ASN A 92 -8.39 3.59 8.27
N VAL A 93 -9.50 2.86 8.35
CA VAL A 93 -9.54 1.41 8.20
C VAL A 93 -10.33 1.07 6.94
N LEU A 94 -9.77 0.18 6.13
CA LEU A 94 -10.42 -0.43 4.99
C LEU A 94 -10.74 -1.89 5.32
N THR A 95 -12.01 -2.25 5.15
CA THR A 95 -12.53 -3.61 5.31
C THR A 95 -13.21 -4.04 4.02
N MET A 96 -13.41 -5.33 3.82
CA MET A 96 -14.15 -5.84 2.67
C MET A 96 -15.61 -5.36 2.69
N GLY A 97 -16.12 -4.98 1.53
CA GLY A 97 -17.51 -4.63 1.27
C GLY A 97 -17.97 -5.14 -0.10
N ASN A 98 -19.19 -4.77 -0.49
CA ASN A 98 -19.82 -5.18 -1.76
C ASN A 98 -20.10 -4.00 -2.70
N GLY A 99 -19.49 -2.85 -2.43
CA GLY A 99 -19.63 -1.63 -3.22
C GLY A 99 -18.94 -1.75 -4.57
N ARG A 100 -19.56 -1.19 -5.60
CA ARG A 100 -18.96 -1.08 -6.94
C ARG A 100 -18.36 0.31 -7.10
N ILE A 101 -17.03 0.40 -6.97
CA ILE A 101 -16.30 1.65 -7.14
C ILE A 101 -15.56 1.59 -8.47
N THR A 102 -15.91 2.48 -9.40
CA THR A 102 -15.35 2.52 -10.75
C THR A 102 -14.66 3.85 -11.06
N PHE A 103 -13.78 3.82 -12.05
CA PHE A 103 -13.01 4.96 -12.50
C PHE A 103 -13.12 5.14 -14.00
N SER A 104 -13.03 6.39 -14.42
CA SER A 104 -12.61 6.76 -15.76
C SER A 104 -11.09 6.96 -15.73
N VAL A 105 -10.34 6.20 -16.51
CA VAL A 105 -8.87 6.22 -16.56
C VAL A 105 -8.44 6.66 -17.96
N ALA A 106 -7.71 7.76 -18.06
CA ALA A 106 -7.34 8.37 -19.32
C ALA A 106 -5.82 8.58 -19.45
N THR A 107 -5.34 8.61 -20.70
CA THR A 107 -3.97 9.01 -21.02
C THR A 107 -3.95 10.05 -22.12
N PHE A 108 -2.92 10.91 -22.11
CA PHE A 108 -2.70 11.92 -23.14
C PHE A 108 -1.22 12.00 -23.51
N ALA A 109 -0.91 11.79 -24.78
CA ALA A 109 0.40 11.94 -25.39
C ALA A 109 0.53 13.33 -26.01
N SER A 110 1.03 14.28 -25.22
CA SER A 110 1.02 15.72 -25.56
C SER A 110 1.84 16.14 -26.78
N ASP A 111 2.77 15.30 -27.24
CA ASP A 111 3.62 15.57 -28.40
C ASP A 111 3.01 15.14 -29.74
N VAL A 112 2.01 14.26 -29.71
CA VAL A 112 1.33 13.76 -30.91
C VAL A 112 -0.19 13.97 -30.85
N GLY A 113 -0.70 14.56 -29.77
CA GLY A 113 -2.11 14.93 -29.66
C GLY A 113 -3.08 13.76 -29.51
N ILE A 114 -2.59 12.59 -29.07
CA ILE A 114 -3.41 11.37 -28.97
C ILE A 114 -3.84 11.15 -27.52
N ALA A 115 -5.14 10.97 -27.30
CA ALA A 115 -5.74 10.67 -26.02
C ALA A 115 -6.57 9.39 -26.09
N GLN A 116 -6.60 8.63 -25.00
CA GLN A 116 -7.55 7.53 -24.81
C GLN A 116 -8.13 7.56 -23.42
N ILE A 117 -9.33 7.00 -23.27
CA ILE A 117 -10.03 6.86 -21.99
C ILE A 117 -10.71 5.51 -21.93
N ALA A 118 -10.56 4.82 -20.81
CA ALA A 118 -11.36 3.67 -20.44
C ALA A 118 -12.33 4.10 -19.32
N ARG A 119 -13.59 3.66 -19.39
CA ARG A 119 -14.63 3.98 -18.40
C ARG A 119 -15.17 2.74 -17.73
N GLY A 120 -15.78 2.90 -16.56
CA GLY A 120 -16.26 1.78 -15.76
C GLY A 120 -15.13 0.89 -15.27
N CYS A 121 -13.90 1.41 -15.18
CA CYS A 121 -12.74 0.65 -14.75
C CYS A 121 -12.89 0.29 -13.27
N GLN A 122 -13.12 -0.99 -12.99
CA GLN A 122 -13.10 -1.55 -11.65
C GLN A 122 -11.78 -2.31 -11.44
N VAL A 123 -11.25 -2.28 -10.22
CA VAL A 123 -10.05 -3.05 -9.88
C VAL A 123 -10.43 -4.52 -9.70
N GLY A 124 -10.01 -5.34 -10.65
CA GLY A 124 -10.19 -6.80 -10.61
C GLY A 124 -9.17 -7.46 -9.69
N THR A 125 -7.93 -7.02 -9.78
CA THR A 125 -6.83 -7.51 -8.95
C THR A 125 -5.95 -6.35 -8.51
N PHE A 126 -5.56 -6.35 -7.24
CA PHE A 126 -4.48 -5.52 -6.72
C PHE A 126 -3.37 -6.43 -6.22
N GLN A 127 -2.17 -6.34 -6.80
CA GLN A 127 -1.02 -7.11 -6.37
C GLN A 127 0.08 -6.18 -5.88
N MET A 128 0.72 -6.55 -4.79
CA MET A 128 1.89 -5.90 -4.22
C MET A 128 3.05 -6.89 -4.16
N GLU A 129 4.24 -6.44 -4.53
CA GLU A 129 5.46 -7.22 -4.47
C GLU A 129 6.48 -6.51 -3.58
N ILE A 130 6.94 -7.22 -2.56
CA ILE A 130 7.94 -6.76 -1.60
C ILE A 130 9.23 -7.55 -1.89
N PRO A 131 10.17 -6.96 -2.64
CA PRO A 131 11.42 -7.62 -2.99
C PRO A 131 12.41 -7.63 -1.82
N ALA A 132 13.46 -8.44 -1.94
CA ALA A 132 14.57 -8.49 -0.97
C ALA A 132 15.44 -7.22 -1.01
N ASP A 133 15.42 -6.51 -2.15
CA ASP A 133 16.06 -5.22 -2.35
C ASP A 133 15.25 -4.36 -3.33
N GLY A 134 15.31 -3.04 -3.17
CA GLY A 134 14.62 -2.07 -4.02
C GLY A 134 13.21 -1.67 -3.59
N ASP A 135 12.52 -0.97 -4.50
CA ASP A 135 11.20 -0.37 -4.28
C ASP A 135 10.09 -1.44 -4.25
N ILE A 136 9.13 -1.30 -3.33
CA ILE A 136 7.89 -2.07 -3.35
C ILE A 136 7.08 -1.69 -4.59
N THR A 137 6.61 -2.71 -5.31
CA THR A 137 5.83 -2.53 -6.54
C THR A 137 4.36 -2.83 -6.30
N ALA A 138 3.49 -2.18 -7.07
CA ALA A 138 2.08 -2.51 -7.08
C ALA A 138 1.54 -2.56 -8.51
N THR A 139 0.79 -3.62 -8.81
CA THR A 139 0.13 -3.85 -10.09
C THR A 139 -1.37 -3.77 -9.87
N ILE A 140 -2.02 -2.87 -10.61
CA ILE A 140 -3.47 -2.71 -10.58
C ILE A 140 -4.02 -3.26 -11.90
N THR A 141 -4.81 -4.32 -11.81
CA THR A 141 -5.48 -4.92 -12.97
C THR A 141 -6.89 -4.36 -13.07
N PHE A 142 -7.15 -3.59 -14.13
CA PHE A 142 -8.46 -3.00 -14.39
C PHE A 142 -9.30 -3.88 -15.31
N ALA A 143 -10.61 -3.88 -15.06
CA ALA A 143 -11.64 -4.33 -15.98
C ALA A 143 -12.59 -3.16 -16.26
N GLY A 144 -12.55 -2.63 -17.49
CA GLY A 144 -13.39 -1.53 -17.97
C GLY A 144 -14.67 -2.02 -18.68
N LEU A 145 -15.60 -1.09 -18.89
CA LEU A 145 -16.86 -1.31 -19.59
C LEU A 145 -16.91 -0.63 -20.96
N ASP A 146 -16.05 0.35 -21.18
CA ASP A 146 -16.06 1.18 -22.38
C ASP A 146 -14.67 1.76 -22.63
N TRP A 147 -14.37 2.06 -23.90
CA TRP A 147 -13.12 2.68 -24.30
C TRP A 147 -13.28 3.59 -25.51
N GLU A 148 -12.64 4.75 -25.46
CA GLU A 148 -12.60 5.72 -26.55
C GLU A 148 -11.17 6.23 -26.78
N THR A 149 -10.90 6.67 -28.00
CA THR A 149 -9.65 7.33 -28.40
C THR A 149 -9.90 8.49 -29.35
N LYS A 150 -9.03 9.48 -29.31
CA LYS A 150 -9.03 10.63 -30.21
C LYS A 150 -7.60 11.10 -30.50
N GLY A 151 -7.42 11.73 -31.64
CA GLY A 151 -6.14 12.30 -32.10
C GLY A 151 -6.32 13.75 -32.55
N ASP A 152 -7.06 14.53 -31.78
CA ASP A 152 -7.48 15.91 -32.09
C ASP A 152 -6.70 16.98 -31.31
N ASP A 153 -5.52 16.61 -30.79
CA ASP A 153 -4.67 17.47 -29.96
C ASP A 153 -5.27 17.87 -28.60
N THR A 154 -6.36 17.24 -28.17
CA THR A 154 -7.01 17.52 -26.88
C THR A 154 -6.94 16.36 -25.89
N SER A 155 -6.92 16.68 -24.59
CA SER A 155 -6.97 15.69 -23.50
C SER A 155 -8.41 15.39 -23.06
N TYR A 156 -8.63 14.29 -22.35
CA TYR A 156 -9.88 14.02 -21.62
C TYR A 156 -9.90 14.64 -20.21
N PHE A 157 -8.75 15.10 -19.73
CA PHE A 157 -8.57 15.69 -18.42
C PHE A 157 -7.78 16.99 -18.49
N THR A 158 -7.99 17.87 -17.53
CA THR A 158 -7.22 19.10 -17.36
C THR A 158 -6.41 19.01 -16.07
N ALA A 159 -5.13 19.41 -16.14
CA ALA A 159 -4.18 19.55 -15.02
C ALA A 159 -4.44 18.60 -13.83
N PRO A 160 -4.11 17.30 -13.94
CA PRO A 160 -4.40 16.34 -12.89
C PRO A 160 -3.62 16.67 -11.62
N VAL A 161 -4.27 16.50 -10.48
CA VAL A 161 -3.72 16.75 -9.15
C VAL A 161 -2.92 15.53 -8.70
N ASP A 162 -1.70 15.76 -8.22
CA ASP A 162 -0.86 14.71 -7.68
C ASP A 162 -1.10 14.56 -6.18
N LEU A 163 -1.84 13.52 -5.80
CA LEU A 163 -2.16 13.20 -4.40
C LEU A 163 -1.18 12.17 -3.79
N ALA A 164 -0.22 11.66 -4.58
CA ALA A 164 0.73 10.67 -4.13
C ALA A 164 1.77 11.26 -3.18
N GLY A 165 2.11 10.51 -2.13
CA GLY A 165 3.26 10.80 -1.27
C GLY A 165 4.54 11.02 -2.08
N ALA A 166 5.41 11.88 -1.58
CA ALA A 166 6.70 12.18 -2.18
C ALA A 166 7.67 11.01 -2.04
N LEU A 167 7.54 10.20 -0.99
CA LEU A 167 8.40 9.04 -0.73
C LEU A 167 7.84 7.77 -1.36
N ARG A 168 8.73 6.85 -1.71
CA ARG A 168 8.38 5.48 -2.11
C ARG A 168 8.59 4.56 -0.92
N TYR A 169 7.79 3.51 -0.83
CA TYR A 169 8.10 2.41 0.06
C TYR A 169 9.09 1.47 -0.64
N SER A 170 10.14 1.08 0.08
CA SER A 170 11.11 0.07 -0.29
C SER A 170 11.10 -1.06 0.75
N PHE A 171 11.89 -2.10 0.54
CA PHE A 171 12.06 -3.18 1.52
C PHE A 171 12.42 -2.68 2.93
N LYS A 172 13.10 -1.52 3.05
CA LYS A 172 13.52 -0.92 4.34
C LYS A 172 12.37 -0.41 5.18
N GLU A 173 11.26 -0.03 4.54
CA GLU A 173 10.08 0.49 5.23
C GLU A 173 9.12 -0.62 5.65
N VAL A 174 9.44 -1.89 5.37
CA VAL A 174 8.70 -3.03 5.90
C VAL A 174 9.10 -3.25 7.35
N THR A 175 8.12 -3.13 8.24
CA THR A 175 8.27 -3.24 9.69
C THR A 175 7.23 -4.20 10.24
N ASN A 176 7.48 -4.76 11.43
CA ASN A 176 6.52 -5.57 12.18
C ASN A 176 5.89 -6.70 11.36
N ILE A 177 6.69 -7.45 10.60
CA ILE A 177 6.20 -8.67 9.94
C ILE A 177 5.95 -9.73 11.01
N ARG A 178 4.75 -10.28 11.08
CA ARG A 178 4.37 -11.33 12.03
C ARG A 178 3.67 -12.45 11.29
N LEU A 179 4.10 -13.69 11.53
CA LEU A 179 3.45 -14.88 10.99
C LEU A 179 3.27 -15.88 12.14
N ASN A 180 2.05 -16.38 12.31
CA ASN A 180 1.71 -17.29 13.40
C ASN A 180 2.09 -16.72 14.79
N GLY A 181 1.97 -15.39 14.95
CA GLY A 181 2.32 -14.68 16.19
C GLY A 181 3.82 -14.46 16.45
N VAL A 182 4.70 -14.95 15.56
CA VAL A 182 6.16 -14.81 15.67
C VAL A 182 6.64 -13.65 14.82
N ASP A 183 7.52 -12.81 15.40
CA ASP A 183 8.08 -11.65 14.72
C ASP A 183 9.22 -12.05 13.77
N GLY A 184 9.18 -11.51 12.55
CA GLY A 184 10.26 -11.62 11.59
C GLY A 184 11.60 -11.13 12.17
N GLY A 185 12.67 -11.88 11.95
CA GLY A 185 14.01 -11.63 12.50
C GLY A 185 14.26 -12.23 13.90
N THR A 186 13.23 -12.70 14.61
CA THR A 186 13.40 -13.37 15.92
C THR A 186 13.18 -14.88 15.87
N GLY A 187 12.43 -15.37 14.87
CA GLY A 187 12.19 -16.81 14.66
C GLY A 187 12.43 -17.30 13.22
N PHE A 188 12.20 -16.46 12.22
CA PHE A 188 12.48 -16.71 10.81
C PHE A 188 12.93 -15.42 10.14
N CYS A 189 13.72 -15.52 9.08
CA CYS A 189 14.00 -14.40 8.18
C CYS A 189 13.05 -14.49 6.99
N VAL A 190 12.42 -13.37 6.64
CA VAL A 190 11.61 -13.24 5.43
C VAL A 190 12.50 -12.66 4.35
N ASP A 191 12.62 -13.36 3.22
CA ASP A 191 13.49 -12.95 2.12
C ASP A 191 12.72 -12.06 1.13
N THR A 192 11.55 -12.54 0.70
CA THR A 192 10.63 -11.81 -0.18
C THR A 192 9.21 -12.22 0.15
N PHE A 193 8.25 -11.35 -0.15
CA PHE A 193 6.85 -11.77 -0.18
C PHE A 193 6.03 -10.93 -1.15
N ASN A 194 4.92 -11.49 -1.59
CA ASN A 194 3.92 -10.77 -2.35
C ASN A 194 2.54 -10.96 -1.72
N ILE A 195 1.65 -10.03 -2.02
CA ILE A 195 0.25 -10.05 -1.61
C ILE A 195 -0.60 -9.73 -2.82
N GLN A 196 -1.70 -10.45 -2.98
CA GLN A 196 -2.67 -10.26 -4.02
C GLN A 196 -4.07 -10.22 -3.42
N PHE A 197 -4.87 -9.27 -3.86
CA PHE A 197 -6.30 -9.20 -3.62
C PHE A 197 -6.99 -9.39 -4.96
N ASN A 198 -7.71 -10.50 -5.13
CA ASN A 198 -8.36 -10.85 -6.39
C ASN A 198 -9.87 -10.95 -6.21
N ASN A 199 -10.63 -10.19 -7.00
CA ASN A 199 -12.09 -10.19 -7.02
C ASN A 199 -12.71 -11.28 -7.92
N ASN A 200 -11.86 -12.09 -8.57
CA ASN A 200 -12.25 -13.12 -9.54
C ASN A 200 -13.30 -12.58 -10.54
N MET A 201 -12.99 -11.41 -11.10
CA MET A 201 -13.92 -10.63 -11.91
C MET A 201 -14.41 -11.42 -13.13
N GLN A 202 -15.72 -11.43 -13.36
CA GLN A 202 -16.34 -12.04 -14.53
C GLN A 202 -16.96 -10.97 -15.43
N THR A 203 -16.69 -11.05 -16.72
CA THR A 203 -17.27 -10.16 -17.73
C THR A 203 -18.63 -10.69 -18.17
N GLN A 204 -19.69 -9.94 -17.90
CA GLN A 204 -21.03 -10.24 -18.39
C GLN A 204 -21.29 -9.48 -19.69
N ARG A 205 -21.79 -10.20 -20.71
CA ARG A 205 -22.14 -9.64 -22.02
C ARG A 205 -23.63 -9.81 -22.28
N CYS A 206 -24.23 -8.80 -22.91
CA CYS A 206 -25.64 -8.80 -23.26
C CYS A 206 -25.79 -8.68 -24.78
N ILE A 207 -26.46 -9.64 -25.41
CA ILE A 207 -26.78 -9.60 -26.84
C ILE A 207 -27.92 -8.58 -27.06
N GLY A 208 -27.87 -7.83 -28.17
CA GLY A 208 -28.94 -6.90 -28.57
C GLY A 208 -28.75 -5.46 -28.09
N THR A 209 -27.66 -5.15 -27.38
CA THR A 209 -27.34 -3.77 -26.95
C THR A 209 -26.69 -2.92 -28.04
N GLY A 210 -26.26 -3.53 -29.14
CA GLY A 210 -25.50 -2.86 -30.21
C GLY A 210 -24.07 -2.47 -29.81
N SER A 211 -23.65 -2.74 -28.57
CA SER A 211 -22.29 -2.50 -28.09
C SER A 211 -21.44 -3.77 -28.20
N ALA A 212 -20.19 -3.61 -28.64
CA ALA A 212 -19.21 -4.70 -28.62
C ALA A 212 -18.56 -4.90 -27.25
N PHE A 213 -18.77 -3.97 -26.30
CA PHE A 213 -18.15 -3.97 -24.98
C PHE A 213 -18.94 -4.78 -23.94
N ALA A 214 -18.32 -4.99 -22.78
CA ALA A 214 -18.95 -5.63 -21.62
C ALA A 214 -20.18 -4.85 -21.13
N GLY A 215 -21.25 -5.57 -20.79
CA GLY A 215 -22.44 -4.96 -20.16
C GLY A 215 -22.23 -4.71 -18.67
N ALA A 216 -21.52 -5.62 -17.99
CA ALA A 216 -21.11 -5.45 -16.60
C ALA A 216 -19.84 -6.27 -16.31
N ASN A 217 -19.06 -5.81 -15.34
CA ASN A 217 -17.98 -6.57 -14.71
C ASN A 217 -18.45 -6.90 -13.30
N ILE A 218 -18.51 -8.19 -12.99
CA ILE A 218 -19.10 -8.71 -11.75
C ILE A 218 -17.99 -9.35 -10.91
N PRO A 219 -17.62 -8.75 -9.76
CA PRO A 219 -16.80 -9.42 -8.75
C PRO A 219 -17.52 -10.67 -8.25
N THR A 220 -16.79 -11.78 -8.13
CA THR A 220 -17.35 -13.02 -7.60
C THR A 220 -16.80 -13.26 -6.19
N THR A 221 -15.77 -14.09 -6.06
CA THR A 221 -15.12 -14.38 -4.78
C THR A 221 -13.94 -13.45 -4.58
N PHE A 222 -13.86 -12.82 -3.40
CA PHE A 222 -12.67 -12.10 -2.96
C PHE A 222 -11.68 -13.09 -2.36
N THR A 223 -10.52 -13.24 -3.01
CA THR A 223 -9.48 -14.19 -2.61
C THR A 223 -8.18 -13.42 -2.34
N PRO A 224 -7.97 -12.95 -1.10
CA PRO A 224 -6.66 -12.49 -0.66
C PRO A 224 -5.70 -13.68 -0.58
N SER A 225 -4.58 -13.57 -1.26
CA SER A 225 -3.55 -14.58 -1.29
C SER A 225 -2.18 -13.93 -1.37
N GLY A 226 -1.13 -14.73 -1.31
CA GLY A 226 0.22 -14.26 -1.46
C GLY A 226 1.20 -15.41 -1.35
N GLN A 227 2.47 -15.05 -1.44
CA GLN A 227 3.56 -15.99 -1.28
C GLN A 227 4.64 -15.37 -0.41
N ILE A 228 5.14 -16.13 0.56
CA ILE A 228 6.19 -15.72 1.48
C ILE A 228 7.34 -16.70 1.38
N THR A 229 8.55 -16.18 1.14
CA THR A 229 9.78 -16.98 1.19
C THR A 229 10.46 -16.77 2.54
N LEU A 230 10.67 -17.87 3.26
CA LEU A 230 11.28 -17.88 4.58
C LEU A 230 12.57 -18.69 4.57
N SER A 231 13.60 -18.19 5.25
CA SER A 231 14.75 -19.03 5.61
C SER A 231 14.29 -20.19 6.51
N TRP A 232 14.74 -21.40 6.21
CA TRP A 232 14.29 -22.60 6.91
C TRP A 232 14.78 -22.59 8.37
N SER A 233 13.83 -22.63 9.29
CA SER A 233 14.06 -22.59 10.73
C SER A 233 12.99 -23.42 11.45
N LYS A 234 13.16 -23.63 12.77
CA LYS A 234 12.12 -24.28 13.59
C LYS A 234 10.78 -23.53 13.52
N ALA A 235 10.81 -22.19 13.52
CA ALA A 235 9.59 -21.40 13.41
C ALA A 235 8.96 -21.53 12.01
N ALA A 236 9.77 -21.55 10.95
CA ALA A 236 9.27 -21.79 9.60
C ALA A 236 8.64 -23.20 9.47
N TRP A 237 9.25 -24.21 10.08
CA TRP A 237 8.69 -25.57 10.13
C TRP A 237 7.36 -25.65 10.88
N GLU A 238 7.21 -24.94 12.00
CA GLU A 238 5.96 -24.85 12.76
C GLU A 238 4.81 -24.25 11.95
N VAL A 239 5.11 -23.35 11.00
CA VAL A 239 4.14 -22.83 10.05
C VAL A 239 3.89 -23.83 8.92
N TYR A 240 4.95 -24.37 8.31
CA TYR A 240 4.87 -25.34 7.21
C TYR A 240 4.04 -26.57 7.57
N LYS A 241 4.19 -27.13 8.78
CA LYS A 241 3.44 -28.34 9.17
C LYS A 241 1.92 -28.15 9.15
N LYS A 242 1.44 -26.90 9.18
CA LYS A 242 0.01 -26.57 9.08
C LYS A 242 -0.58 -26.84 7.70
N THR A 243 0.26 -26.96 6.66
CA THR A 243 -0.16 -27.46 5.34
C THR A 243 -0.83 -28.84 5.44
N PHE A 244 -0.41 -29.69 6.39
CA PHE A 244 -1.00 -31.03 6.57
C PHE A 244 -2.29 -31.03 7.40
N THR A 245 -2.50 -30.04 8.25
CA THR A 245 -3.67 -29.97 9.15
C THR A 245 -4.76 -29.04 8.64
N GLY A 246 -4.42 -28.08 7.77
CA GLY A 246 -5.33 -27.04 7.29
C GLY A 246 -5.62 -25.95 8.32
N GLU A 247 -4.92 -25.95 9.47
CA GLU A 247 -5.06 -24.93 10.50
C GLU A 247 -4.64 -23.55 9.98
N THR A 248 -5.41 -22.52 10.33
CA THR A 248 -5.13 -21.14 9.95
C THR A 248 -4.15 -20.47 10.90
N VAL A 249 -3.45 -19.44 10.41
CA VAL A 249 -2.57 -18.58 11.20
C VAL A 249 -2.79 -17.11 10.89
N PRO A 250 -2.58 -16.19 11.84
CA PRO A 250 -2.53 -14.79 11.53
C PRO A 250 -1.25 -14.44 10.77
N PHE A 251 -1.37 -13.54 9.81
CA PHE A 251 -0.26 -12.91 9.10
C PHE A 251 -0.48 -11.40 9.07
N SER A 252 0.54 -10.63 9.41
CA SER A 252 0.48 -9.17 9.30
C SER A 252 1.83 -8.56 9.00
N PHE A 253 1.81 -7.39 8.38
CA PHE A 253 3.00 -6.57 8.17
C PHE A 253 2.63 -5.09 8.12
N THR A 254 3.59 -4.23 8.39
CA THR A 254 3.41 -2.77 8.32
C THR A 254 4.40 -2.16 7.35
N LEU A 255 3.93 -1.28 6.47
CA LEU A 255 4.76 -0.42 5.65
C LEU A 255 4.78 0.95 6.29
N GLU A 256 5.93 1.44 6.76
CA GLU A 256 6.02 2.68 7.52
C GLU A 256 7.15 3.57 7.01
N ASN A 257 6.82 4.81 6.62
CA ASN A 257 7.78 5.82 6.23
C ASN A 257 7.55 7.13 7.01
N ALA A 258 8.07 8.27 6.54
CA ALA A 258 7.89 9.56 7.20
C ALA A 258 6.53 10.25 6.92
N GLU A 259 5.78 9.79 5.92
CA GLU A 259 4.50 10.34 5.47
C GLU A 259 3.31 9.58 6.08
N GLY A 260 3.46 8.28 6.31
CA GLY A 260 2.43 7.46 6.94
C GLY A 260 2.80 5.99 7.05
N ALA A 261 1.89 5.21 7.64
CA ALA A 261 2.01 3.77 7.76
C ALA A 261 0.76 3.05 7.24
N TYR A 262 0.94 1.92 6.57
CA TYR A 262 -0.13 0.96 6.26
C TYR A 262 0.14 -0.35 7.00
N THR A 263 -0.81 -0.79 7.81
CA THR A 263 -0.79 -2.13 8.41
C THR A 263 -1.77 -3.00 7.66
N PHE A 264 -1.26 -4.09 7.08
CA PHE A 264 -2.06 -5.13 6.46
C PHE A 264 -2.20 -6.27 7.46
N ASP A 265 -3.44 -6.61 7.81
CA ASP A 265 -3.75 -7.64 8.78
C ASP A 265 -4.62 -8.73 8.13
N PHE A 266 -4.13 -9.96 8.17
CA PHE A 266 -4.80 -11.16 7.71
C PHE A 266 -5.02 -12.05 8.94
N PRO A 267 -6.22 -12.01 9.56
CA PRO A 267 -6.47 -12.72 10.81
C PRO A 267 -6.28 -14.23 10.69
N GLU A 268 -6.64 -14.78 9.53
CA GLU A 268 -6.66 -16.22 9.27
C GLU A 268 -6.19 -16.49 7.84
N VAL A 269 -4.97 -17.02 7.70
CA VAL A 269 -4.45 -17.54 6.43
C VAL A 269 -4.21 -19.04 6.54
N GLN A 270 -4.62 -19.77 5.51
CA GLN A 270 -4.19 -21.14 5.26
C GLN A 270 -2.82 -21.12 4.59
N ILE A 271 -2.00 -22.11 4.93
CA ILE A 271 -0.65 -22.27 4.41
C ILE A 271 -0.61 -23.47 3.49
N SER A 272 0.03 -23.30 2.35
CA SER A 272 0.44 -24.40 1.46
C SER A 272 1.90 -24.20 1.09
N GLY A 273 2.63 -25.27 0.84
CA GLY A 273 4.02 -25.20 0.42
C GLY A 273 4.63 -26.59 0.36
N ASP A 274 5.75 -26.69 -0.36
CA ASP A 274 6.49 -27.93 -0.52
C ASP A 274 7.64 -28.03 0.48
N TRP A 275 8.09 -29.27 0.73
CA TRP A 275 9.26 -29.50 1.57
C TRP A 275 10.49 -28.84 0.93
N PRO A 276 11.26 -28.02 1.67
CA PRO A 276 12.40 -27.33 1.09
C PRO A 276 13.59 -28.27 0.91
N ASP A 277 14.33 -28.06 -0.17
CA ASP A 277 15.64 -28.67 -0.42
C ASP A 277 16.57 -27.63 -1.03
N ALA A 278 17.88 -27.74 -0.79
CA ALA A 278 18.85 -26.77 -1.29
C ALA A 278 20.22 -27.40 -1.55
N GLY A 279 20.99 -26.80 -2.46
CA GLY A 279 22.35 -27.23 -2.75
C GLY A 279 23.30 -27.01 -1.58
N SER A 280 24.47 -27.66 -1.60
CA SER A 280 25.46 -27.60 -0.50
C SER A 280 25.98 -26.19 -0.15
N THR A 281 25.80 -25.21 -1.04
CA THR A 281 26.26 -23.83 -0.89
C THR A 281 25.14 -22.85 -0.55
N ASP A 282 23.89 -23.32 -0.56
CA ASP A 282 22.71 -22.45 -0.55
C ASP A 282 22.08 -22.42 0.85
N ILE A 283 21.45 -21.30 1.17
CA ILE A 283 20.62 -21.22 2.37
C ILE A 283 19.30 -21.94 2.05
N VAL A 284 18.94 -22.92 2.88
CA VAL A 284 17.66 -23.62 2.74
C VAL A 284 16.53 -22.62 2.99
N GLN A 285 15.64 -22.47 2.01
CA GLN A 285 14.47 -21.60 2.08
C GLN A 285 13.21 -22.40 1.77
N VAL A 286 12.08 -22.02 2.39
CA VAL A 286 10.76 -22.55 2.09
C VAL A 286 9.90 -21.45 1.51
N GLN A 287 9.19 -21.77 0.43
CA GLN A 287 8.17 -20.90 -0.16
C GLN A 287 6.81 -21.36 0.34
N LEU A 288 6.09 -20.47 1.01
CA LEU A 288 4.76 -20.72 1.55
C LEU A 288 3.75 -19.85 0.81
N ASP A 289 2.79 -20.49 0.15
CA ASP A 289 1.61 -19.83 -0.37
C ASP A 289 0.63 -19.60 0.80
N ILE A 290 0.16 -18.37 0.92
CA ILE A 290 -0.84 -17.98 1.91
C ILE A 290 -2.15 -17.69 1.20
N THR A 291 -3.26 -18.15 1.77
CA THR A 291 -4.62 -17.81 1.29
C THR A 291 -5.49 -17.45 2.48
N ALA A 292 -6.05 -16.25 2.49
CA ALA A 292 -6.94 -15.83 3.57
C ALA A 292 -8.22 -16.68 3.58
N ALA A 293 -8.71 -17.00 4.78
CA ALA A 293 -9.90 -17.82 4.97
C ALA A 293 -10.81 -17.24 6.06
N ASN A 294 -12.13 -17.41 5.91
CA ASN A 294 -13.20 -17.08 6.87
C ASN A 294 -13.36 -15.60 7.28
N THR A 295 -12.27 -14.92 7.63
CA THR A 295 -12.25 -13.53 8.07
C THR A 295 -11.54 -12.65 7.03
N PRO A 296 -12.21 -11.62 6.50
CA PRO A 296 -11.59 -10.71 5.54
C PRO A 296 -10.40 -9.97 6.15
N PRO A 297 -9.33 -9.73 5.38
CA PRO A 297 -8.22 -8.91 5.83
C PRO A 297 -8.67 -7.45 6.02
N THR A 298 -7.90 -6.72 6.80
CA THR A 298 -8.08 -5.28 6.97
C THR A 298 -6.81 -4.53 6.62
N ILE A 299 -6.97 -3.29 6.13
CA ILE A 299 -5.86 -2.37 5.92
C ILE A 299 -6.11 -1.15 6.79
N THR A 300 -5.20 -0.87 7.71
CA THR A 300 -5.25 0.33 8.54
C THR A 300 -4.17 1.30 8.08
N ARG A 301 -4.55 2.55 7.81
CA ARG A 301 -3.61 3.62 7.49
C ARG A 301 -3.43 4.54 8.69
N VAL A 302 -2.20 5.00 8.93
CA VAL A 302 -1.89 5.96 9.99
C VAL A 302 -1.10 7.10 9.37
N PRO A 303 -1.72 8.27 9.13
CA PRO A 303 -0.99 9.42 8.61
C PRO A 303 0.06 9.86 9.63
N LYS A 304 1.25 10.25 9.15
CA LYS A 304 2.26 10.89 9.99
C LYS A 304 2.32 12.37 9.71
N VAL A 305 2.27 13.14 10.80
CA VAL A 305 2.39 14.59 10.76
C VAL A 305 3.74 14.97 11.37
N PRO A 306 4.72 15.38 10.55
CA PRO A 306 6.05 15.69 11.04
C PRO A 306 6.05 16.98 11.86
N ALA A 307 6.78 16.98 12.97
CA ALA A 307 7.08 18.18 13.74
C ALA A 307 8.03 19.08 12.94
N THR A 308 7.80 20.38 13.12
CA THR A 308 8.56 21.52 12.60
C THR A 308 9.18 22.36 13.72
N ALA A 309 8.74 22.15 14.97
CA ALA A 309 9.34 22.73 16.17
C ALA A 309 9.00 21.89 17.41
N ILE A 310 9.79 22.05 18.46
CA ILE A 310 9.58 21.47 19.79
C ILE A 310 9.84 22.52 20.87
N SER A 311 9.04 22.50 21.93
CA SER A 311 9.34 23.16 23.21
C SER A 311 9.18 22.15 24.35
N VAL A 312 9.86 22.38 25.47
CA VAL A 312 9.77 21.53 26.67
C VAL A 312 9.38 22.37 27.87
N ALA A 313 8.41 21.89 28.63
CA ALA A 313 7.93 22.54 29.86
C ALA A 313 7.99 21.57 31.06
N PRO A 314 8.33 22.07 32.27
CA PRO A 314 8.91 23.39 32.51
C PRO A 314 10.31 23.53 31.87
N ALA A 315 10.74 24.76 31.55
CA ALA A 315 12.07 25.03 30.99
C ALA A 315 13.19 24.91 32.06
N THR A 316 12.84 25.08 33.32
CA THR A 316 13.74 24.91 34.48
C THR A 316 12.96 24.26 35.61
N SER A 317 13.57 23.38 36.39
CA SER A 317 12.92 22.80 37.57
C SER A 317 13.90 22.49 38.70
N THR A 318 13.68 23.11 39.87
CA THR A 318 14.48 22.89 41.08
C THR A 318 13.76 21.97 42.06
N GLY A 319 14.47 21.04 42.72
CA GLY A 319 13.91 20.21 43.77
C GLY A 319 14.97 19.41 44.53
N ALA A 320 14.59 18.84 45.67
CA ALA A 320 15.50 18.03 46.50
C ALA A 320 15.85 16.68 45.84
N VAL A 321 16.98 16.10 46.25
CA VAL A 321 17.35 14.72 45.93
C VAL A 321 16.20 13.76 46.26
N GLY A 322 15.93 12.81 45.37
CA GLY A 322 14.85 11.83 45.48
C GLY A 322 13.48 12.30 44.94
N SER A 323 13.29 13.60 44.72
CA SER A 323 12.06 14.12 44.09
C SER A 323 12.04 13.86 42.57
N THR A 324 10.85 13.96 41.98
CA THR A 324 10.66 13.78 40.54
C THR A 324 9.97 14.99 39.91
N VAL A 325 10.17 15.20 38.61
CA VAL A 325 9.42 16.19 37.83
C VAL A 325 9.01 15.56 36.49
N THR A 326 7.81 15.88 36.03
CA THR A 326 7.35 15.48 34.70
C THR A 326 7.66 16.60 33.72
N LEU A 327 8.35 16.28 32.64
CA LEU A 327 8.55 17.16 31.50
C LEU A 327 7.52 16.82 30.43
N THR A 328 6.94 17.85 29.82
CA THR A 328 6.03 17.72 28.68
C THR A 328 6.59 18.51 27.51
N ALA A 329 6.77 17.83 26.38
CA ALA A 329 7.14 18.44 25.11
C ALA A 329 5.89 18.86 24.35
N THR A 330 5.92 20.04 23.74
CA THR A 330 4.91 20.49 22.78
C THR A 330 5.54 20.52 21.39
N LEU A 331 4.93 19.82 20.43
CA LEU A 331 5.36 19.82 19.04
C LEU A 331 4.50 20.77 18.21
N THR A 332 5.08 21.36 17.17
CA THR A 332 4.34 22.15 16.17
C THR A 332 4.43 21.47 14.81
N PRO A 333 3.32 21.21 14.11
CA PRO A 333 1.95 21.42 14.55
C PRO A 333 1.57 20.48 15.72
N ALA A 334 0.51 20.83 16.46
CA ALA A 334 0.16 20.15 17.72
C ALA A 334 -0.24 18.68 17.54
N ASP A 335 -0.82 18.37 16.38
CA ASP A 335 -1.19 17.04 15.90
C ASP A 335 0.01 16.23 15.36
N SER A 336 1.24 16.75 15.49
CA SER A 336 2.43 16.00 15.13
C SER A 336 2.46 14.63 15.83
N THR A 337 2.77 13.62 15.03
CA THR A 337 2.83 12.20 15.41
C THR A 337 4.25 11.75 15.78
N ASP A 338 5.23 12.66 15.81
CA ASP A 338 6.60 12.31 16.15
C ASP A 338 6.75 11.98 17.63
N THR A 339 7.60 10.99 17.92
CA THR A 339 8.00 10.63 19.29
C THR A 339 9.19 11.48 19.72
N VAL A 340 9.12 12.02 20.94
CA VAL A 340 10.21 12.79 21.55
C VAL A 340 11.18 11.84 22.23
N GLN A 341 12.43 11.87 21.78
CA GLN A 341 13.55 11.17 22.42
C GLN A 341 14.13 12.05 23.52
N TRP A 342 14.33 11.49 24.71
CA TRP A 342 14.81 12.21 25.88
C TRP A 342 16.21 11.75 26.28
N THR A 343 17.11 12.68 26.53
CA THR A 343 18.46 12.40 27.03
C THR A 343 18.82 13.33 28.19
N SER A 344 19.69 12.87 29.09
CA SER A 344 20.26 13.69 30.16
C SER A 344 21.74 13.93 29.89
N SER A 345 22.20 15.16 30.14
CA SER A 345 23.64 15.49 30.11
C SER A 345 24.42 14.79 31.20
N ASP A 346 23.78 14.49 32.34
CA ASP A 346 24.38 13.75 33.45
C ASP A 346 23.31 12.91 34.18
N PRO A 347 23.13 11.63 33.81
CA PRO A 347 22.19 10.73 34.47
C PRO A 347 22.48 10.49 35.96
N THR A 348 23.69 10.76 36.44
CA THR A 348 24.05 10.58 37.86
C THR A 348 23.51 11.70 38.75
N ILE A 349 23.27 12.88 38.17
CA ILE A 349 22.61 14.02 38.82
C ILE A 349 21.09 13.95 38.58
N ALA A 350 20.65 13.79 37.33
CA ALA A 350 19.24 13.64 36.99
C ALA A 350 19.04 12.63 35.85
N SER A 351 18.33 11.55 36.11
CA SER A 351 17.96 10.56 35.09
C SER A 351 16.59 10.86 34.50
N VAL A 352 16.39 10.55 33.23
CA VAL A 352 15.13 10.77 32.51
C VAL A 352 14.64 9.47 31.89
N VAL A 353 13.35 9.22 32.01
CA VAL A 353 12.67 8.07 31.40
C VAL A 353 11.44 8.58 30.67
N SER A 354 11.28 8.20 29.41
CA SER A 354 10.07 8.54 28.65
C SER A 354 8.84 7.86 29.28
N THR A 355 7.75 8.60 29.44
CA THR A 355 6.48 8.10 29.97
C THR A 355 5.34 8.13 28.95
N GLY A 356 5.64 8.57 27.73
CA GLY A 356 4.69 8.67 26.63
C GLY A 356 5.36 9.27 25.39
N GLN A 357 4.59 9.53 24.34
CA GLN A 357 5.15 10.08 23.09
C GLN A 357 5.81 11.45 23.29
N LYS A 358 5.25 12.27 24.19
CA LYS A 358 5.66 13.68 24.42
C LYS A 358 5.97 13.99 25.88
N THR A 359 6.00 12.99 26.76
CA THR A 359 6.21 13.19 28.20
C THR A 359 7.35 12.35 28.72
N ALA A 360 8.07 12.87 29.71
CA ALA A 360 9.11 12.14 30.41
C ALA A 360 9.08 12.42 31.91
N LYS A 361 9.49 11.43 32.71
CA LYS A 361 9.72 11.56 34.13
C LYS A 361 11.21 11.71 34.39
N VAL A 362 11.57 12.76 35.11
CA VAL A 362 12.94 13.00 35.58
C VAL A 362 13.01 12.66 37.06
N THR A 363 14.03 11.90 37.45
CA THR A 363 14.37 11.58 38.84
C THR A 363 15.64 12.32 39.24
N ARG A 364 15.60 13.03 40.37
CA ARG A 364 16.75 13.76 40.91
C ARG A 364 17.58 12.85 41.80
N ASN A 365 18.79 12.52 41.37
CA ASN A 365 19.61 11.46 41.96
C ASN A 365 20.69 12.01 42.91
N ALA A 366 21.33 13.13 42.58
CA ALA A 366 22.38 13.76 43.37
C ALA A 366 22.35 15.28 43.22
N ALA A 367 22.88 16.01 44.22
CA ALA A 367 22.94 17.47 44.18
C ALA A 367 23.80 17.96 43.00
N GLY A 368 23.33 18.99 42.29
CA GLY A 368 23.99 19.50 41.08
C GLY A 368 22.98 19.96 40.03
N THR A 369 23.47 20.22 38.82
CA THR A 369 22.65 20.67 37.67
C THR A 369 22.83 19.73 36.50
N ALA A 370 21.73 19.32 35.86
CA ALA A 370 21.75 18.53 34.63
C ALA A 370 20.77 19.11 33.62
N THR A 371 21.11 19.03 32.34
CA THR A 371 20.22 19.45 31.25
C THR A 371 19.57 18.22 30.64
N ILE A 372 18.23 18.23 30.61
CA ILE A 372 17.44 17.22 29.91
C ILE A 372 17.10 17.76 28.52
N THR A 373 17.42 17.01 27.48
CA THR A 373 17.14 17.37 26.08
C THR A 373 16.02 16.50 25.54
N GLY A 374 14.93 17.13 25.10
CA GLY A 374 13.90 16.51 24.27
C GLY A 374 14.24 16.75 22.79
N LYS A 375 14.26 15.69 21.98
CA LYS A 375 14.55 15.73 20.55
C LYS A 375 13.41 15.12 19.75
N ALA A 376 12.91 15.86 18.76
CA ALA A 376 11.97 15.37 17.74
C ALA A 376 12.57 15.64 16.36
N ARG A 377 12.86 14.58 15.60
CA ARG A 377 13.58 14.65 14.32
C ARG A 377 14.92 15.40 14.46
N THR A 378 15.04 16.58 13.84
CA THR A 378 16.22 17.46 13.92
C THR A 378 16.06 18.57 14.95
N PHE A 379 14.88 18.76 15.54
CA PHE A 379 14.59 19.83 16.49
C PHE A 379 14.87 19.36 17.92
N THR A 380 15.42 20.25 18.73
CA THR A 380 15.71 20.00 20.14
C THR A 380 15.18 21.14 21.01
N ALA A 381 14.78 20.79 22.22
CA ALA A 381 14.47 21.74 23.29
C ALA A 381 14.95 21.16 24.62
N THR A 382 15.35 22.03 25.54
CA THR A 382 16.02 21.64 26.78
C THR A 382 15.26 22.09 28.01
N SER A 383 15.40 21.33 29.09
CA SER A 383 15.01 21.72 30.45
C SER A 383 16.22 21.62 31.37
N GLU A 384 16.51 22.68 32.11
CA GLU A 384 17.53 22.66 33.16
C GLU A 384 16.94 22.11 34.47
N ILE A 385 17.61 21.14 35.07
CA ILE A 385 17.19 20.48 36.31
C ILE A 385 18.23 20.77 37.38
N THR A 386 17.82 21.49 38.41
CA THR A 386 18.65 21.78 39.58
C THR A 386 18.23 20.88 40.73
N VAL A 387 19.19 20.17 41.30
CA VAL A 387 18.99 19.27 42.43
C VAL A 387 19.65 19.88 43.65
N THR A 388 18.85 20.19 44.67
CA THR A 388 19.36 20.73 45.93
C THR A 388 19.74 19.60 46.87
N ALA A 389 20.83 19.80 47.62
CA ALA A 389 21.17 18.93 48.75
C ALA A 389 20.05 18.97 49.81
N PRO A 390 19.92 17.90 50.64
CA PRO A 390 18.96 17.84 51.74
C PRO A 390 19.08 18.98 52.74
#